data_AF-A0A7W1LSD5-F1
#
_entry.id   AF-A0A7W1LSD5-F1
#
_cell.length_a   1.000
_cell.length_b   1.000
_cell.length_c   1.000
_cell.angle_alpha   90.00
_cell.angle_beta   90.00
_cell.angle_gamma   90.00
#
_symmetry.space_group_name_H-M   'P 1'
#
loop_
_entity.id
_entity.type
_entity.pdbx_description
1 polymer ?
#
loop_
_entity_poly.entity_id
_entity_poly.type
_entity_poly.pdbx_seq_one_letter_code
_entity_poly.pdbx_strand_id
1 'polypeptide(L)' 'LSGSGATDLTGPAAGHVLEIVTTEPVPVHLAPSTSRRESKDLTADRVLVAPSRPGLALTEATRRRFPVG' A
#
# COMPACT_ATOMS: atom_id res chain seq x y z
N LEU A 1 10.77 7.20 -2.12
CA LEU A 1 9.74 6.43 -2.86
C LEU A 1 9.63 6.83 -4.33
N SER A 2 10.17 7.99 -4.77
CA SER A 2 10.24 8.33 -6.19
C SER A 2 11.02 7.27 -6.97
N GLY A 3 10.35 6.58 -7.89
CA GLY A 3 10.95 5.58 -8.78
C GLY A 3 10.29 4.20 -8.79
N SER A 4 9.44 3.85 -7.82
CA SER A 4 8.81 2.51 -7.80
C SER A 4 7.67 2.35 -8.82
N GLY A 5 7.13 3.44 -9.36
CA GLY A 5 5.92 3.40 -10.19
C GLY A 5 4.66 2.97 -9.44
N ALA A 6 4.75 2.73 -8.13
CA ALA A 6 3.64 2.32 -7.29
C ALA A 6 2.68 3.48 -7.04
N THR A 7 1.39 3.18 -7.02
CA THR A 7 0.40 4.13 -6.51
C THR A 7 0.52 4.23 -4.99
N ASP A 8 0.79 5.43 -4.49
CA ASP A 8 0.91 5.67 -3.05
C ASP A 8 -0.46 5.74 -2.38
N LEU A 9 -0.77 4.75 -1.54
CA LEU A 9 -1.98 4.66 -0.73
C LEU A 9 -1.68 4.79 0.78
N THR A 10 -0.49 5.27 1.15
CA THR A 10 -0.05 5.35 2.56
C THR A 10 -0.74 6.47 3.34
N GLY A 11 -1.24 7.51 2.66
CA GLY A 11 -1.84 8.67 3.30
C GLY A 11 -0.84 9.44 4.18
N PRO A 12 -1.23 10.01 5.33
CA PRO A 12 -0.33 10.73 6.23
C PRO A 12 0.52 9.80 7.12
N ALA A 13 0.52 8.48 6.86
CA ALA A 13 1.20 7.53 7.72
C ALA A 13 2.73 7.61 7.53
N ALA A 14 3.45 7.79 8.64
CA ALA A 14 4.91 7.71 8.67
C ALA A 14 5.36 6.29 9.04
N GLY A 15 6.52 5.88 8.52
CA GLY A 15 7.19 4.63 8.91
C GLY A 15 7.18 3.57 7.82
N HIS A 16 6.81 2.35 8.18
CA HIS A 16 6.92 1.19 7.29
C HIS A 16 5.84 1.20 6.22
N VAL A 17 6.21 0.72 5.03
CA VAL A 17 5.33 0.60 3.88
C VAL A 17 5.49 -0.79 3.30
N LEU A 18 4.39 -1.36 2.82
CA LEU A 18 4.37 -2.58 2.05
C LEU A 18 4.09 -2.23 0.60
N GLU A 19 4.90 -2.77 -0.31
CA GLU A 19 4.60 -2.75 -1.73
C GLU A 19 3.86 -4.02 -2.09
N ILE A 20 2.66 -3.86 -2.65
CA ILE A 20 1.86 -4.96 -3.19
C ILE A 20 1.93 -4.87 -4.71
N VAL A 21 2.48 -5.91 -5.32
CA VAL A 21 2.53 -6.08 -6.78
C VAL A 21 1.54 -7.17 -7.16
N THR A 22 0.67 -6.89 -8.12
CA THR A 22 -0.29 -7.85 -8.65
C THR A 22 0.17 -8.36 -10.02
N THR A 23 -0.28 -9.56 -10.41
CA THR A 23 0.06 -10.15 -11.72
C THR A 23 -0.68 -9.49 -12.88
N GLU A 24 -1.79 -8.82 -12.57
CA GLU A 24 -2.63 -8.07 -13.51
C GLU A 24 -3.07 -6.76 -12.85
N PRO A 25 -3.34 -5.68 -13.61
CA PRO A 25 -3.84 -4.43 -13.04
C PRO A 25 -5.19 -4.64 -12.35
N VAL A 26 -5.30 -4.21 -11.08
CA VAL A 26 -6.51 -4.35 -10.28
C VAL A 26 -7.21 -3.00 -10.07
N PRO A 27 -8.56 -2.99 -9.96
CA PRO A 27 -9.29 -1.79 -9.58
C PRO A 27 -9.02 -1.45 -8.10
N VAL A 28 -8.78 -0.18 -7.85
CA VAL A 28 -8.59 0.40 -6.51
C VAL A 28 -9.63 1.49 -6.32
N HIS A 29 -10.45 1.32 -5.28
CA HIS A 29 -11.50 2.26 -4.91
C HIS A 29 -11.10 3.01 -3.65
N LEU A 30 -10.81 4.30 -3.77
CA LEU A 30 -10.53 5.16 -2.63
C LEU A 30 -11.83 5.77 -2.14
N ALA A 31 -12.25 5.35 -0.94
CA ALA A 31 -13.39 5.91 -0.26
C ALA A 31 -13.11 7.39 0.13
N PRO A 32 -14.16 8.23 0.19
CA PRO A 32 -14.04 9.57 0.74
C PRO A 32 -13.44 9.56 2.15
N SER A 33 -12.63 10.56 2.46
CA SER A 33 -12.01 10.78 3.77
C SER A 33 -12.19 12.23 4.22
N THR A 34 -11.78 12.54 5.45
CA THR A 34 -11.78 13.93 5.95
C THR A 34 -10.93 14.87 5.10
N SER A 35 -9.86 14.36 4.47
CA SER A 35 -8.98 15.12 3.58
C SER A 35 -9.42 15.11 2.11
N ARG A 36 -10.39 14.25 1.73
CA ARG A 36 -10.88 14.12 0.35
C ARG A 36 -12.36 13.78 0.32
N ARG A 37 -13.21 14.72 -0.11
CA ARG A 37 -14.67 14.56 -0.10
C ARG A 37 -15.22 13.63 -1.18
N GLU A 38 -14.48 13.43 -2.26
CA GLU A 38 -14.90 12.60 -3.39
C GLU A 38 -14.16 11.27 -3.40
N SER A 39 -14.88 10.22 -3.82
CA SER A 39 -14.26 8.94 -4.13
C SER A 39 -13.32 9.07 -5.32
N LYS A 40 -12.33 8.19 -5.39
CA LYS A 40 -11.45 8.10 -6.55
C LYS A 40 -11.25 6.63 -6.92
N ASP A 41 -11.55 6.34 -8.17
CA ASP A 41 -11.26 5.04 -8.77
C ASP A 41 -9.98 5.14 -9.60
N LEU A 42 -9.15 4.12 -9.50
CA LEU A 42 -7.92 3.99 -10.27
C LEU A 42 -7.61 2.52 -10.53
N THR A 43 -6.84 2.27 -11.57
CA THR A 43 -6.31 0.94 -11.87
C THR A 43 -4.82 0.93 -11.56
N ALA A 44 -4.36 -0.05 -10.79
CA ALA A 44 -2.95 -0.18 -10.42
C ALA A 44 -2.50 -1.64 -10.43
N ASP A 45 -1.29 -1.88 -10.89
CA ASP A 45 -0.58 -3.16 -10.78
C ASP A 45 0.41 -3.18 -9.60
N ARG A 46 0.68 -2.00 -9.02
CA ARG A 46 1.57 -1.82 -7.88
C ARG A 46 1.03 -0.72 -6.96
N VAL A 47 0.91 -1.03 -5.67
CA VAL A 47 0.44 -0.08 -4.64
C VAL A 47 1.32 -0.10 -3.40
N LEU A 48 1.44 1.06 -2.75
CA LEU A 48 2.10 1.21 -1.44
C LEU A 48 1.06 1.37 -0.35
N VAL A 49 1.13 0.55 0.69
CA VAL A 49 0.21 0.61 1.83
C VAL A 49 0.97 0.71 3.15
N ALA A 50 0.48 1.55 4.06
CA ALA A 50 1.03 1.65 5.41
C ALA A 50 0.26 0.72 6.36
N PRO A 51 0.88 -0.35 6.91
CA PRO A 51 0.21 -1.24 7.83
C PRO A 51 0.01 -0.57 9.19
N SER A 52 -1.20 -0.66 9.75
CA SER A 52 -1.50 -0.09 11.08
C SER A 52 -0.72 -0.75 12.23
N ARG A 53 -0.17 -1.95 12.01
CA ARG A 53 0.66 -2.70 12.97
C ARG A 53 1.92 -3.21 12.26
N PRO A 54 2.92 -2.34 12.02
CA PRO A 54 4.07 -2.69 11.20
C PRO A 54 4.88 -3.87 11.77
N GLY A 55 5.03 -3.97 13.09
CA GLY A 55 5.73 -5.10 13.73
C GLY A 55 5.07 -6.45 13.47
N LEU A 56 3.73 -6.52 13.51
CA LEU A 56 3.00 -7.75 13.19
C LEU A 56 3.12 -8.10 11.72
N ALA A 57 3.01 -7.10 10.83
CA ALA A 57 3.17 -7.30 9.39
C ALA A 57 4.58 -7.85 9.05
N LEU A 58 5.64 -7.27 9.62
CA LEU A 58 7.02 -7.74 9.44
C LEU A 58 7.25 -9.13 10.03
N THR A 59 6.66 -9.43 11.20
CA THR A 59 6.74 -10.76 11.82
C THR A 59 6.11 -11.82 10.91
N GLU A 60 4.92 -11.54 10.39
CA GLU A 60 4.22 -12.45 9.47
C GLU A 60 4.95 -12.57 8.13
N ALA A 61 5.48 -11.48 7.60
CA ALA A 61 6.27 -11.48 6.37
C ALA A 61 7.53 -12.34 6.51
N THR A 62 8.25 -12.18 7.62
CA THR A 62 9.42 -13.01 7.97
C THR A 62 9.01 -14.48 8.11
N ARG A 63 7.93 -14.78 8.85
CA ARG A 63 7.43 -16.16 9.03
C ARG A 63 7.09 -16.83 7.69
N ARG A 64 6.53 -16.07 6.75
CA ARG A 64 6.14 -16.52 5.41
C ARG A 64 7.28 -16.43 4.38
N ARG A 65 8.46 -15.97 4.80
CA ARG A 65 9.66 -15.77 3.96
C ARG A 65 9.41 -14.81 2.79
N PHE A 66 8.56 -13.81 3.01
CA PHE A 66 8.48 -12.68 2.08
C PHE A 66 9.71 -11.79 2.23
N PRO A 67 10.16 -11.15 1.13
CA PRO A 67 11.25 -10.20 1.19
C PRO A 67 10.86 -9.02 2.09
N VAL A 68 11.69 -8.75 3.10
CA VAL A 68 11.59 -7.62 4.02
C VAL A 68 12.96 -6.97 4.14
N GLY A 69 13.04 -5.64 4.05
CA GLY A 69 14.28 -4.86 4.05
C GLY A 69 14.03 -3.37 3.95
#